data_AF-A0A0Q7QV22-F1
#
_entry.id   AF-A0A0Q7QV22-F1
#
_cell.length_a   1.000
_cell.length_b   1.000
_cell.length_c   1.000
_cell.angle_alpha   90.00
_cell.angle_beta   90.00
_cell.angle_gamma   90.00
#
_symmetry.space_group_name_H-M   'P 1'
#
loop_
_entity.id
_entity.type
_entity.pdbx_description
1 polymer ?
#
loop_
_entity_poly.entity_id
_entity_poly.type
_entity_poly.pdbx_seq_one_letter_code
_entity_poly.pdbx_strand_id
1 'polypeptide(L)'
;MWNIVLTADLGAHVPQDLPQRLRDLNLELGGVPGTAPIVGEIADLRRRLALTEDAPVTVGHDAHTIVISAHHHYLDGLGLLAAFSRLTGRAATSSARGVGDRAEAVGARVAQLRRLAEVALTPPARIPASGSRDEPWDSFVEVRVPGRVGTTDLVVAGTRAAELFSLRRGRRRAPRHTAVAVGASRTGGAEATLQDNSALLRLRNTERLGPVEVGAALRSQPTESVTATGRDSAGGGSAARLATRILAPRLGSTLLVSHLGTVTAADVAGFTFHPVTGGGTGISIGAVTHAGTTTLSARGRARRHGEEALSELLRLLVESLPGSTELTEP
;
A
#
# COMPACT_ATOMS: atom_id res chain seq x y z
N MET A 1 -5.84 -3.78 12.06
CA MET A 1 -4.87 -2.83 11.50
C MET A 1 -4.95 -2.76 9.98
N TRP A 2 -5.71 -1.78 9.51
CA TRP A 2 -6.02 -1.56 8.10
C TRP A 2 -5.76 -0.10 7.71
N ASN A 3 -4.71 0.52 8.26
CA ASN A 3 -4.38 1.92 7.99
C ASN A 3 -3.42 2.05 6.82
N ILE A 4 -3.57 3.12 6.06
CA ILE A 4 -2.61 3.63 5.07
C ILE A 4 -1.93 4.87 5.61
N VAL A 5 -0.67 5.09 5.25
CA VAL A 5 0.13 6.20 5.78
C VAL A 5 0.71 7.03 4.63
N LEU A 6 0.56 8.34 4.70
CA LEU A 6 1.21 9.33 3.83
C LEU A 6 2.11 10.20 4.70
N THR A 7 3.35 10.41 4.28
CA THR A 7 4.25 11.41 4.83
C THR A 7 4.53 12.47 3.79
N ALA A 8 4.50 13.74 4.17
CA ALA A 8 4.83 14.86 3.30
C ALA A 8 5.78 15.82 4.01
N ASP A 9 6.87 16.16 3.33
CA ASP A 9 7.82 17.19 3.75
C ASP A 9 7.36 18.54 3.18
N LEU A 10 6.91 19.45 4.05
CA LEU A 10 6.23 20.68 3.69
C LEU A 10 7.19 21.82 3.33
N GLY A 11 8.51 21.66 3.47
CA GLY A 11 9.50 22.73 3.27
C GLY A 11 9.32 24.01 4.13
N ALA A 12 8.27 24.05 4.94
CA ALA A 12 7.80 25.16 5.76
C ALA A 12 7.16 24.59 7.02
N HIS A 13 6.82 25.45 7.97
CA HIS A 13 6.22 25.00 9.22
C HIS A 13 4.84 24.37 8.98
N VAL A 14 4.53 23.34 9.79
CA VAL A 14 3.19 22.76 9.87
C VAL A 14 2.19 23.84 10.32
N PRO A 15 0.97 23.90 9.73
CA PRO A 15 -0.01 24.93 10.08
C PRO A 15 -0.36 24.92 11.58
N GLN A 16 -0.42 26.09 12.20
CA GLN A 16 -0.74 26.23 13.63
C GLN A 16 -2.18 25.81 13.97
N ASP A 17 -3.09 25.90 13.00
CA ASP A 17 -4.50 25.51 13.10
C ASP A 17 -4.74 24.02 12.77
N LEU A 18 -3.67 23.22 12.60
CA LEU A 18 -3.76 21.78 12.31
C LEU A 18 -4.70 21.02 13.27
N PRO A 19 -4.70 21.25 14.61
CA PRO A 19 -5.62 20.56 15.51
C PRO A 19 -7.09 20.79 15.16
N GLN A 20 -7.46 22.02 14.79
CA GLN A 20 -8.83 22.36 14.40
C GLN A 20 -9.18 21.72 13.05
N ARG A 21 -8.28 21.80 12.07
CA ARG A 21 -8.49 21.16 10.75
C ARG A 21 -8.65 19.66 10.84
N LEU A 22 -7.88 18.99 11.70
CA LEU A 22 -8.00 17.55 11.93
C LEU A 22 -9.34 17.20 12.57
N ARG A 23 -9.78 17.98 13.55
CA ARG A 23 -11.10 17.82 14.17
C ARG A 23 -12.22 17.93 13.13
N ASP A 24 -12.18 18.98 12.31
CA ASP A 24 -13.20 19.22 11.27
C ASP A 24 -13.21 18.12 10.21
N LEU A 25 -12.03 17.67 9.78
CA LEU A 25 -11.90 16.55 8.85
C LEU A 25 -12.51 15.26 9.41
N ASN A 26 -12.21 14.92 10.66
CA ASN A 26 -12.76 13.72 11.28
C ASN A 26 -14.28 13.81 11.49
N LEU A 27 -14.83 14.99 11.77
CA LEU A 27 -16.28 15.21 11.81
C LEU A 27 -16.93 15.04 10.44
N GLU A 28 -16.32 15.57 9.37
CA GLU A 28 -16.77 15.38 7.98
C GLU A 28 -16.80 13.90 7.59
N LEU A 29 -15.86 13.10 8.09
CA LEU A 29 -15.78 11.65 7.90
C LEU A 29 -16.66 10.83 8.86
N GLY A 30 -17.47 11.48 9.70
CA GLY A 30 -18.39 10.81 10.64
C GLY A 30 -17.72 10.21 11.89
N GLY A 31 -16.47 10.58 12.17
CA GLY A 31 -15.72 10.16 13.36
C GLY A 31 -15.96 11.04 14.60
N VAL A 32 -15.36 10.64 15.73
CA VAL A 32 -15.41 11.43 16.97
C VAL A 32 -14.32 12.53 16.99
N PRO A 33 -14.62 13.73 17.52
CA PRO A 33 -13.74 14.91 17.44
C PRO A 33 -12.50 14.89 18.37
N GLY A 34 -12.00 13.73 18.78
CA GLY A 34 -11.11 13.59 19.94
C GLY A 34 -9.60 13.51 19.69
N THR A 35 -9.12 13.45 18.44
CA THR A 35 -7.70 13.14 18.19
C THR A 35 -6.89 14.41 17.95
N ALA A 36 -6.13 14.84 18.95
CA ALA A 36 -5.12 15.87 18.75
C ALA A 36 -3.95 15.35 17.89
N PRO A 37 -3.30 16.21 17.08
CA PRO A 37 -2.07 15.82 16.38
C PRO A 37 -0.96 15.43 17.36
N ILE A 38 -0.17 14.41 17.01
CA ILE A 38 0.94 13.92 17.83
C ILE A 38 2.25 14.55 17.35
N VAL A 39 2.99 15.21 18.24
CA VAL A 39 4.34 15.71 17.94
C VAL A 39 5.39 14.64 18.24
N GLY A 40 6.36 14.45 17.34
CA GLY A 40 7.44 13.49 17.58
C GLY A 40 8.35 13.27 16.37
N GLU A 41 9.26 12.30 16.49
CA GLU A 41 10.14 11.89 15.40
C GLU A 41 9.35 11.15 14.31
N ILE A 42 9.64 11.40 13.03
CA ILE A 42 8.87 10.88 11.90
C ILE A 42 8.84 9.34 11.86
N ALA A 43 9.97 8.68 12.17
CA ALA A 43 10.01 7.22 12.20
C ALA A 43 9.07 6.64 13.27
N ASP A 44 9.08 7.23 14.47
CA ASP A 44 8.18 6.86 15.57
C ASP A 44 6.71 7.16 15.25
N LEU A 45 6.43 8.32 14.66
CA LEU A 45 5.08 8.71 14.28
C LEU A 45 4.48 7.74 13.26
N ARG A 46 5.24 7.32 12.25
CA ARG A 46 4.78 6.31 11.27
C ARG A 46 4.39 5.00 11.96
N ARG A 47 5.23 4.50 12.86
CA ARG A 47 4.96 3.27 13.63
C ARG A 47 3.71 3.39 14.51
N ARG A 48 3.60 4.49 15.26
CA ARG A 48 2.49 4.74 16.19
C ARG A 48 1.16 4.92 15.47
N LEU A 49 1.12 5.81 14.48
CA LEU A 49 -0.13 6.16 13.76
C LEU A 49 -0.64 5.03 12.87
N ALA A 50 0.25 4.14 12.41
CA ALA A 50 -0.16 2.94 11.70
C ALA A 50 -0.99 1.97 12.55
N LEU A 51 -0.88 2.05 13.88
CA LEU A 51 -1.62 1.21 14.84
C LEU A 51 -2.91 1.82 15.35
N THR A 52 -3.10 3.14 15.23
CA THR A 52 -4.23 3.83 15.85
C THR A 52 -5.54 3.49 15.13
N GLU A 53 -6.56 3.02 15.84
CA GLU A 53 -7.86 2.66 15.27
C GLU A 53 -9.00 3.59 15.76
N ASP A 54 -8.69 4.61 16.55
CA ASP A 54 -9.68 5.39 17.30
C ASP A 54 -10.35 6.52 16.51
N ALA A 55 -9.88 6.82 15.29
CA ALA A 55 -10.42 7.86 14.44
C ALA A 55 -10.25 7.55 12.94
N PRO A 56 -11.08 8.14 12.06
CA PRO A 56 -10.92 8.01 10.61
C PRO A 56 -9.52 8.40 10.12
N VAL A 57 -9.03 9.54 10.60
CA VAL A 57 -7.73 10.11 10.28
C VAL A 57 -7.01 10.47 11.58
N THR A 58 -5.74 10.09 11.67
CA THR A 58 -4.83 10.50 12.73
C THR A 58 -3.60 11.16 12.12
N VAL A 59 -3.10 12.19 12.79
CA VAL A 59 -1.98 12.99 12.30
C VAL A 59 -0.90 13.04 13.36
N GLY A 60 0.34 12.94 12.91
CA GLY A 60 1.48 13.37 13.68
C GLY A 60 2.38 14.25 12.84
N HIS A 61 3.23 15.01 13.49
CA HIS A 61 4.15 15.90 12.80
C HIS A 61 5.39 16.22 13.62
N ASP A 62 6.42 16.69 12.92
CA ASP A 62 7.50 17.49 13.52
C ASP A 62 7.34 18.97 13.08
N ALA A 63 8.43 19.73 13.01
CA ALA A 63 8.40 21.12 12.56
C ALA A 63 7.99 21.28 11.08
N HIS A 64 8.40 20.37 10.20
CA HIS A 64 8.32 20.52 8.73
C HIS A 64 7.67 19.35 8.01
N THR A 65 7.45 18.24 8.69
CA THR A 65 6.93 17.01 8.11
C THR A 65 5.63 16.63 8.79
N ILE A 66 4.63 16.28 7.98
CA ILE A 66 3.35 15.75 8.44
C ILE A 66 3.23 14.27 8.07
N VAL A 67 2.77 13.45 9.03
CA VAL A 67 2.43 12.04 8.85
C VAL A 67 0.92 11.91 9.03
N ILE A 68 0.22 11.51 7.98
CA ILE A 68 -1.21 11.31 7.95
C ILE A 68 -1.46 9.81 7.85
N SER A 69 -2.17 9.26 8.82
CA SER A 69 -2.63 7.87 8.81
C SER A 69 -4.15 7.87 8.71
N ALA A 70 -4.69 7.08 7.80
CA ALA A 70 -6.14 6.93 7.66
C ALA A 70 -6.53 5.47 7.68
N HIS A 71 -7.64 5.15 8.32
CA HIS A 71 -8.22 3.83 8.21
C HIS A 71 -8.78 3.66 6.80
N HIS A 72 -8.36 2.58 6.12
CA HIS A 72 -8.68 2.36 4.70
C HIS A 72 -10.18 2.17 4.39
N HIS A 73 -11.04 2.10 5.40
CA HIS A 73 -12.48 2.05 5.17
C HIS A 73 -13.11 3.43 4.98
N TYR A 74 -12.40 4.49 5.35
CA TYR A 74 -12.82 5.87 5.13
C TYR A 74 -12.16 6.49 3.90
N LEU A 75 -10.88 6.21 3.70
CA LEU A 75 -10.07 6.83 2.65
C LEU A 75 -9.21 5.80 1.95
N ASP A 76 -9.12 5.91 0.63
CA ASP A 76 -8.09 5.23 -0.16
C ASP A 76 -6.82 6.10 -0.25
N GLY A 77 -5.84 5.66 -1.06
CA GLY A 77 -4.60 6.40 -1.26
C GLY A 77 -4.78 7.80 -1.87
N LEU A 78 -5.79 8.01 -2.72
CA LEU A 78 -6.12 9.33 -3.27
C LEU A 78 -6.91 10.16 -2.26
N GLY A 79 -7.79 9.53 -1.48
CA GLY A 79 -8.45 10.18 -0.35
C GLY A 79 -7.48 10.72 0.69
N LEU A 80 -6.33 10.07 0.91
CA LEU A 80 -5.25 10.62 1.72
C LEU A 80 -4.65 11.92 1.16
N LEU A 81 -4.59 12.10 -0.17
CA LEU A 81 -4.15 13.36 -0.79
C LEU A 81 -5.19 14.48 -0.62
N ALA A 82 -6.47 14.13 -0.66
CA ALA A 82 -7.55 15.07 -0.34
C ALA A 82 -7.49 15.49 1.15
N ALA A 83 -7.26 14.52 2.06
CA ALA A 83 -7.04 14.80 3.48
C ALA A 83 -5.80 15.68 3.71
N PHE A 84 -4.69 15.39 3.04
CA PHE A 84 -3.49 16.26 3.04
C PHE A 84 -3.84 17.68 2.63
N SER A 85 -4.62 17.86 1.56
CA SER A 85 -4.99 19.18 1.08
C SER A 85 -5.82 19.97 2.10
N ARG A 86 -6.77 19.30 2.77
CA ARG A 86 -7.58 19.93 3.84
C ARG A 86 -6.74 20.28 5.06
N LEU A 87 -5.90 19.35 5.52
CA LEU A 87 -5.07 19.53 6.72
C LEU A 87 -4.02 20.61 6.53
N THR A 88 -3.41 20.70 5.35
CA THR A 88 -2.29 21.63 5.11
C THR A 88 -2.71 22.93 4.44
N GLY A 89 -3.88 22.97 3.79
CA GLY A 89 -4.30 24.08 2.93
C GLY A 89 -3.55 24.12 1.60
N ARG A 90 -2.73 23.12 1.29
CA ARG A 90 -1.96 23.01 0.04
C ARG A 90 -2.68 22.06 -0.91
N ALA A 91 -3.10 22.54 -2.07
CA ALA A 91 -3.74 21.68 -3.07
C ALA A 91 -2.76 20.60 -3.54
N ALA A 92 -3.16 19.33 -3.46
CA ALA A 92 -2.45 18.20 -4.03
C ALA A 92 -3.30 17.51 -5.10
N THR A 93 -2.72 17.27 -6.27
CA THR A 93 -3.35 16.50 -7.35
C THR A 93 -2.47 15.33 -7.74
N SER A 94 -3.06 14.32 -8.38
CA SER A 94 -2.36 13.10 -8.77
C SER A 94 -2.63 12.73 -10.22
N SER A 95 -1.61 12.21 -10.90
CA SER A 95 -1.73 11.63 -12.24
C SER A 95 -2.23 10.18 -12.26
N ALA A 96 -2.63 9.61 -11.11
CA ALA A 96 -3.14 8.24 -11.04
C ALA A 96 -4.40 8.10 -11.89
N ARG A 97 -4.42 7.06 -12.73
CA ARG A 97 -5.57 6.73 -13.56
C ARG A 97 -6.49 5.82 -12.76
N GLY A 98 -7.74 6.23 -12.58
CA GLY A 98 -8.76 5.40 -11.96
C GLY A 98 -9.08 4.17 -12.81
N VAL A 99 -9.66 3.15 -12.19
CA VAL A 99 -10.17 1.98 -12.90
C VAL A 99 -11.60 2.15 -13.40
N GLY A 100 -12.29 3.23 -13.00
CA GLY A 100 -13.68 3.51 -13.37
C GLY A 100 -14.65 2.42 -12.90
N ASP A 101 -15.73 2.26 -13.66
CA ASP A 101 -16.80 1.29 -13.40
C ASP A 101 -16.49 -0.11 -13.94
N ARG A 102 -15.21 -0.51 -13.96
CA ARG A 102 -14.85 -1.88 -14.34
C ARG A 102 -15.69 -2.87 -13.54
N ALA A 103 -16.27 -3.82 -14.26
CA ALA A 103 -17.08 -4.87 -13.66
C ALA A 103 -16.26 -5.57 -12.57
N GLU A 104 -16.88 -5.72 -11.41
CA GLU A 104 -16.40 -6.68 -10.42
C GLU A 104 -16.49 -8.08 -11.03
N ALA A 105 -15.56 -8.97 -10.67
CA ALA A 105 -15.59 -10.35 -11.14
C ALA A 105 -16.99 -10.98 -10.87
N VAL A 106 -17.74 -11.22 -11.96
CA VAL A 106 -19.16 -11.62 -11.92
C VAL A 106 -19.35 -12.93 -11.13
N GLY A 107 -20.43 -13.00 -10.34
CA GLY A 107 -20.79 -14.18 -9.57
C GLY A 107 -19.95 -14.35 -8.29
N ALA A 108 -19.87 -13.27 -7.49
CA ALA A 108 -19.01 -13.15 -6.30
C ALA A 108 -18.91 -14.42 -5.45
N ARG A 109 -20.01 -15.13 -5.20
CA ARG A 109 -20.01 -16.38 -4.40
C ARG A 109 -19.34 -17.56 -5.11
N VAL A 110 -19.62 -17.78 -6.39
CA VAL A 110 -19.01 -18.89 -7.17
C VAL A 110 -17.54 -18.60 -7.43
N ALA A 111 -17.20 -17.35 -7.76
CA ALA A 111 -15.83 -16.88 -7.91
C ALA A 111 -15.04 -17.00 -6.58
N GLN A 112 -15.66 -16.67 -5.45
CA GLN A 112 -15.07 -16.85 -4.11
C GLN A 112 -14.86 -18.32 -3.74
N LEU A 113 -15.82 -19.20 -3.99
CA LEU A 113 -15.67 -20.65 -3.72
C LEU A 113 -14.59 -21.27 -4.61
N ARG A 114 -14.59 -20.96 -5.91
CA ARG A 114 -13.53 -21.40 -6.84
C ARG A 114 -12.17 -20.88 -6.39
N ARG A 115 -12.11 -19.63 -5.91
CA ARG A 115 -10.88 -19.03 -5.37
C ARG A 115 -10.43 -19.71 -4.08
N LEU A 116 -11.34 -20.03 -3.16
CA LEU A 116 -11.01 -20.77 -1.94
C LEU A 116 -10.44 -22.15 -2.28
N ALA A 117 -11.03 -22.86 -3.24
CA ALA A 117 -10.53 -24.13 -3.73
C ALA A 117 -9.16 -23.99 -4.42
N GLU A 118 -9.01 -23.02 -5.33
CA GLU A 118 -7.76 -22.77 -6.05
C GLU A 118 -6.63 -22.39 -5.08
N VAL A 119 -6.91 -21.53 -4.10
CA VAL A 119 -5.93 -21.11 -3.09
C VAL A 119 -5.52 -22.26 -2.16
N ALA A 120 -6.43 -23.21 -1.90
CA ALA A 120 -6.08 -24.40 -1.15
C ALA A 120 -5.09 -25.30 -1.91
N LEU A 121 -5.18 -25.32 -3.25
CA LEU A 121 -4.37 -26.18 -4.12
C LEU A 121 -3.06 -25.51 -4.59
N THR A 122 -3.14 -24.24 -4.99
CA THR A 122 -2.04 -23.44 -5.52
C THR A 122 -1.96 -22.11 -4.77
N PRO A 123 -1.53 -22.12 -3.50
CA PRO A 123 -1.39 -20.89 -2.72
C PRO A 123 -0.31 -20.00 -3.34
N PRO A 124 -0.48 -18.67 -3.30
CA PRO A 124 0.55 -17.75 -3.76
C PRO A 124 1.87 -17.95 -3.03
N ALA A 125 2.97 -17.72 -3.75
CA ALA A 125 4.30 -17.74 -3.18
C ALA A 125 4.37 -16.78 -1.99
N ARG A 126 5.16 -17.14 -0.97
CA ARG A 126 5.45 -16.27 0.17
C ARG A 126 6.88 -15.79 0.13
N ILE A 127 7.08 -14.54 0.50
CA ILE A 127 8.40 -13.98 0.78
C ILE A 127 8.89 -14.59 2.10
N PRO A 128 10.13 -15.13 2.15
CA PRO A 128 10.70 -15.65 3.39
C PRO A 128 10.65 -14.63 4.53
N ALA A 129 10.30 -15.11 5.73
CA ALA A 129 10.31 -14.28 6.94
C ALA A 129 11.75 -14.13 7.47
N SER A 130 12.03 -12.98 8.06
CA SER A 130 13.34 -12.54 8.56
C SER A 130 13.23 -11.57 9.76
N GLY A 131 12.03 -11.38 10.30
CA GLY A 131 11.77 -10.47 11.42
C GLY A 131 11.90 -11.10 12.81
N SER A 132 12.04 -10.26 13.84
CA SER A 132 12.04 -10.67 15.25
C SER A 132 10.61 -10.93 15.75
N ARG A 133 10.34 -12.07 16.38
CA ARG A 133 8.97 -12.45 16.81
C ARG A 133 8.34 -11.48 17.81
N ASP A 134 9.15 -10.68 18.49
CA ASP A 134 8.72 -9.87 19.63
C ASP A 134 8.29 -8.44 19.25
N GLU A 135 8.37 -8.06 17.98
CA GLU A 135 7.99 -6.71 17.54
C GLU A 135 6.50 -6.63 17.13
N PRO A 136 5.66 -5.89 17.87
CA PRO A 136 4.23 -5.79 17.59
C PRO A 136 3.90 -4.78 16.48
N TRP A 137 4.90 -4.01 16.03
CA TRP A 137 4.75 -2.89 15.09
C TRP A 137 4.92 -3.34 13.63
N ASP A 138 4.72 -2.39 12.71
CA ASP A 138 5.14 -2.54 11.31
C ASP A 138 6.53 -1.92 11.12
N SER A 139 7.31 -2.52 10.23
CA SER A 139 8.57 -1.95 9.74
C SER A 139 8.30 -1.16 8.47
N PHE A 140 8.96 -0.02 8.32
CA PHE A 140 8.80 0.92 7.22
C PHE A 140 10.17 1.26 6.65
N VAL A 141 10.33 1.17 5.33
CA VAL A 141 11.57 1.57 4.66
C VAL A 141 11.30 2.39 3.40
N GLU A 142 12.25 3.29 3.20
CA GLU A 142 12.44 4.31 2.18
C GLU A 142 13.41 4.06 1.03
N VAL A 143 13.12 4.36 -0.24
CA VAL A 143 14.21 4.73 -1.17
C VAL A 143 13.72 5.74 -2.21
N ARG A 144 14.56 6.71 -2.55
CA ARG A 144 14.29 7.67 -3.62
C ARG A 144 15.06 7.25 -4.87
N VAL A 145 14.38 7.24 -6.00
CA VAL A 145 14.96 6.98 -7.31
C VAL A 145 14.63 8.12 -8.27
N PRO A 146 15.58 8.54 -9.15
CA PRO A 146 15.31 9.57 -10.13
C PRO A 146 14.27 9.09 -11.16
N GLY A 147 13.49 10.02 -11.69
CA GLY A 147 12.51 9.76 -12.73
C GLY A 147 11.17 9.22 -12.22
N ARG A 148 10.35 8.79 -13.18
CA ARG A 148 9.00 8.25 -12.94
C ARG A 148 9.04 6.73 -13.03
N VAL A 149 8.44 6.06 -12.06
CA VAL A 149 8.22 4.60 -12.10
C VAL A 149 6.75 4.34 -12.45
N GLY A 150 6.47 3.49 -13.44
CA GLY A 150 5.10 3.09 -13.74
C GLY A 150 4.62 1.94 -12.85
N THR A 151 3.30 1.79 -12.69
CA THR A 151 2.73 0.62 -11.99
C THR A 151 3.15 -0.70 -12.65
N THR A 152 3.25 -0.74 -13.97
CA THR A 152 3.73 -1.92 -14.71
C THR A 152 5.15 -2.29 -14.32
N ASP A 153 6.06 -1.31 -14.32
CA ASP A 153 7.46 -1.50 -13.94
C ASP A 153 7.56 -1.95 -12.49
N LEU A 154 6.77 -1.35 -11.60
CA LEU A 154 6.74 -1.69 -10.18
C LEU A 154 6.26 -3.12 -9.93
N VAL A 155 5.29 -3.62 -10.70
CA VAL A 155 4.84 -5.02 -10.62
C VAL A 155 5.94 -5.96 -11.12
N VAL A 156 6.53 -5.70 -12.28
CA VAL A 156 7.61 -6.53 -12.84
C VAL A 156 8.82 -6.57 -11.92
N ALA A 157 9.30 -5.41 -11.50
CA ALA A 157 10.44 -5.26 -10.61
C ALA A 157 10.15 -5.86 -9.22
N GLY A 158 8.95 -5.66 -8.68
CA GLY A 158 8.54 -6.24 -7.40
C GLY A 158 8.48 -7.77 -7.43
N THR A 159 7.97 -8.36 -8.51
CA THR A 159 8.01 -9.81 -8.73
C THR A 159 9.44 -10.32 -8.80
N ARG A 160 10.31 -9.66 -9.58
CA ARG A 160 11.71 -10.03 -9.72
C ARG A 160 12.47 -9.92 -8.39
N ALA A 161 12.24 -8.85 -7.64
CA ALA A 161 12.83 -8.65 -6.32
C ALA A 161 12.42 -9.75 -5.35
N ALA A 162 11.15 -10.15 -5.33
CA ALA A 162 10.68 -11.24 -4.49
C ALA A 162 11.33 -12.59 -4.84
N GLU A 163 11.59 -12.86 -6.12
CA GLU A 163 12.35 -14.03 -6.57
C GLU A 163 13.80 -13.98 -6.08
N LEU A 164 14.52 -12.90 -6.38
CA LEU A 164 15.92 -12.73 -6.03
C LEU A 164 16.13 -12.78 -4.52
N PHE A 165 15.25 -12.11 -3.77
CA PHE A 165 15.26 -12.14 -2.31
C PHE A 165 15.05 -13.57 -1.79
N SER A 166 14.10 -14.31 -2.36
CA SER A 166 13.86 -15.71 -1.98
C SER A 166 15.07 -16.60 -2.22
N LEU A 167 15.77 -16.42 -3.34
CA LEU A 167 16.99 -17.16 -3.67
C LEU A 167 18.14 -16.80 -2.71
N ARG A 168 18.35 -15.51 -2.43
CA ARG A 168 19.36 -15.03 -1.45
C ARG A 168 19.12 -15.57 -0.04
N ARG A 169 17.86 -15.79 0.33
CA ARG A 169 17.46 -16.44 1.59
C ARG A 169 17.50 -17.98 1.54
N GLY A 170 18.24 -18.55 0.60
CA GLY A 170 18.56 -19.98 0.55
C GLY A 170 17.50 -20.88 -0.09
N ARG A 171 16.47 -20.32 -0.76
CA ARG A 171 15.59 -21.17 -1.57
C ARG A 171 16.36 -21.70 -2.78
N ARG A 172 16.28 -23.01 -3.01
CA ARG A 172 16.93 -23.68 -4.16
C ARG A 172 16.36 -23.31 -5.52
N ARG A 173 15.13 -22.78 -5.57
CA ARG A 173 14.41 -22.45 -6.81
C ARG A 173 13.63 -21.16 -6.61
N ALA A 174 13.45 -20.42 -7.70
CA ALA A 174 12.59 -19.25 -7.73
C ALA A 174 11.15 -19.63 -7.31
N PRO A 175 10.45 -18.76 -6.57
CA PRO A 175 9.05 -18.97 -6.22
C PRO A 175 8.19 -19.14 -7.47
N ARG A 176 7.22 -20.05 -7.40
CA ARG A 176 6.16 -20.21 -8.41
C ARG A 176 4.84 -19.71 -7.84
N HIS A 177 3.92 -19.32 -8.71
CA HIS A 177 2.64 -18.76 -8.34
C HIS A 177 2.78 -17.42 -7.61
N THR A 178 3.69 -16.56 -8.07
CA THR A 178 3.82 -15.20 -7.56
C THR A 178 2.58 -14.42 -7.96
N ALA A 179 1.81 -14.01 -6.96
CA ALA A 179 0.64 -13.18 -7.17
C ALA A 179 0.92 -11.76 -6.68
N VAL A 180 0.56 -10.76 -7.47
CA VAL A 180 0.68 -9.35 -7.10
C VAL A 180 -0.71 -8.76 -7.02
N ALA A 181 -1.05 -8.20 -5.86
CA ALA A 181 -2.23 -7.36 -5.74
C ALA A 181 -1.83 -5.92 -5.99
N VAL A 182 -2.61 -5.21 -6.81
CA VAL A 182 -2.37 -3.81 -7.16
C VAL A 182 -3.55 -3.01 -6.63
N GLY A 183 -3.27 -2.18 -5.63
CA GLY A 183 -4.19 -1.17 -5.13
C GLY A 183 -4.46 -0.15 -6.23
N ALA A 184 -5.74 0.10 -6.46
CA ALA A 184 -6.22 1.09 -7.40
C ALA A 184 -7.35 1.91 -6.75
N SER A 185 -7.70 3.02 -7.37
CA SER A 185 -8.92 3.77 -7.05
C SER A 185 -9.87 3.71 -8.24
N ARG A 186 -11.17 3.74 -7.99
CA ARG A 186 -12.19 3.86 -9.03
C ARG A 186 -12.13 5.22 -9.71
N THR A 187 -11.82 6.27 -8.95
CA THR A 187 -11.69 7.64 -9.44
C THR A 187 -10.24 7.96 -9.83
N GLY A 188 -10.07 8.99 -10.66
CA GLY A 188 -8.76 9.50 -11.03
C GLY A 188 -8.20 10.48 -10.01
N GLY A 189 -6.87 10.69 -10.03
CA GLY A 189 -6.20 11.59 -9.09
C GLY A 189 -6.53 13.09 -9.24
N ALA A 190 -7.17 13.50 -10.34
CA ALA A 190 -7.71 14.85 -10.51
C ALA A 190 -9.03 15.07 -9.77
N GLU A 191 -9.71 13.97 -9.39
CA GLU A 191 -11.01 13.93 -8.73
C GLU A 191 -10.89 13.30 -7.34
N ALA A 192 -9.74 13.48 -6.68
CA ALA A 192 -9.51 12.93 -5.35
C ALA A 192 -10.52 13.53 -4.34
N THR A 193 -11.34 12.69 -3.74
CA THR A 193 -12.35 13.07 -2.74
C THR A 193 -12.06 12.40 -1.40
N LEU A 194 -12.71 12.87 -0.34
CA LEU A 194 -12.64 12.28 1.01
C LEU A 194 -13.51 11.03 1.12
N GLN A 195 -13.23 10.01 0.28
CA GLN A 195 -13.99 8.77 0.21
C GLN A 195 -13.06 7.57 -0.05
N ASP A 196 -13.51 6.39 0.38
CA ASP A 196 -12.90 5.12 -0.03
C ASP A 196 -13.45 4.71 -1.40
N ASN A 197 -12.66 5.00 -2.44
CA ASN A 197 -12.91 4.54 -3.80
C ASN A 197 -12.00 3.36 -4.16
N SER A 198 -11.51 2.62 -3.16
CA SER A 198 -10.52 1.58 -3.40
C SER A 198 -11.07 0.42 -4.25
N ALA A 199 -10.18 -0.06 -5.12
CA ALA A 199 -10.36 -1.26 -5.88
C ALA A 199 -9.06 -2.07 -5.85
N LEU A 200 -9.15 -3.38 -6.06
CA LEU A 200 -7.99 -4.24 -6.09
C LEU A 200 -7.93 -4.96 -7.43
N LEU A 201 -6.79 -4.87 -8.12
CA LEU A 201 -6.49 -5.74 -9.25
C LEU A 201 -5.58 -6.86 -8.76
N ARG A 202 -5.80 -8.09 -9.24
CA ARG A 202 -4.96 -9.23 -8.87
C ARG A 202 -4.36 -9.89 -10.08
N LEU A 203 -3.04 -9.87 -10.16
CA LEU A 203 -2.27 -10.54 -11.19
C LEU A 203 -1.68 -11.82 -10.59
N ARG A 204 -1.66 -12.90 -11.35
CA ARG A 204 -1.21 -14.23 -10.92
C ARG A 204 -0.14 -14.74 -11.85
N ASN A 205 0.70 -15.63 -11.32
CA ASN A 205 1.84 -16.21 -12.04
C ASN A 205 2.70 -15.11 -12.69
N THR A 206 2.87 -14.00 -11.97
CA THR A 206 3.57 -12.81 -12.48
C THR A 206 5.03 -13.09 -12.77
N GLU A 207 5.62 -14.15 -12.20
CA GLU A 207 6.96 -14.65 -12.54
C GLU A 207 7.09 -15.09 -14.01
N ARG A 208 5.97 -15.22 -14.72
CA ARG A 208 5.92 -15.61 -16.13
C ARG A 208 5.54 -14.46 -17.07
N LEU A 209 5.31 -13.26 -16.54
CA LEU A 209 4.80 -12.13 -17.31
C LEU A 209 5.90 -11.08 -17.49
N GLY A 210 6.16 -10.68 -18.73
CA GLY A 210 6.96 -9.51 -19.06
C GLY A 210 6.19 -8.20 -18.95
N PRO A 211 6.86 -7.03 -19.14
CA PRO A 211 6.25 -5.71 -19.01
C PRO A 211 5.00 -5.51 -19.88
N VAL A 212 5.04 -5.97 -21.14
CA VAL A 212 3.91 -5.84 -22.07
C VAL A 212 2.69 -6.62 -21.57
N GLU A 213 2.89 -7.86 -21.11
CA GLU A 213 1.83 -8.74 -20.63
C GLU A 213 1.26 -8.25 -19.30
N VAL A 214 2.10 -7.76 -18.39
CA VAL A 214 1.66 -7.09 -17.15
C VAL A 214 0.83 -5.85 -17.48
N GLY A 215 1.28 -5.02 -18.43
CA GLY A 215 0.55 -3.84 -18.87
C GLY A 215 -0.82 -4.19 -19.47
N ALA A 216 -0.89 -5.24 -20.29
CA ALA A 216 -2.15 -5.75 -20.83
C ALA A 216 -3.08 -6.26 -19.72
N ALA A 217 -2.55 -7.08 -18.80
CA ALA A 217 -3.30 -7.62 -17.68
C ALA A 217 -3.86 -6.49 -16.79
N LEU A 218 -3.08 -5.47 -16.45
CA LEU A 218 -3.56 -4.33 -15.65
C LEU A 218 -4.72 -3.57 -16.32
N ARG A 219 -4.78 -3.53 -17.65
CA ARG A 219 -5.86 -2.87 -18.39
C ARG A 219 -7.14 -3.70 -18.44
N SER A 220 -7.03 -5.03 -18.53
CA SER A 220 -8.18 -5.91 -18.72
C SER A 220 -8.68 -6.58 -17.44
N GLN A 221 -7.89 -6.63 -16.37
CA GLN A 221 -8.26 -7.36 -15.16
C GLN A 221 -9.51 -6.74 -14.52
N PRO A 222 -10.52 -7.55 -14.16
CA PRO A 222 -11.68 -7.08 -13.40
C PRO A 222 -11.23 -6.68 -11.99
N THR A 223 -11.99 -5.77 -11.37
CA THR A 223 -11.73 -5.36 -9.99
C THR A 223 -12.21 -6.44 -9.02
N GLU A 224 -11.44 -6.67 -7.95
CA GLU A 224 -11.88 -7.39 -6.76
C GLU A 224 -12.37 -6.37 -5.72
N SER A 225 -13.51 -6.65 -5.09
CA SER A 225 -13.97 -5.88 -3.93
C SER A 225 -13.07 -6.16 -2.72
N VAL A 226 -12.65 -5.09 -2.03
CA VAL A 226 -11.76 -5.17 -0.86
C VAL A 226 -12.46 -5.85 0.34
N THR A 227 -13.78 -5.66 0.48
CA THR A 227 -14.62 -6.24 1.56
C THR A 227 -14.79 -7.75 1.46
N ALA A 228 -14.64 -8.33 0.26
CA ALA A 228 -14.74 -9.77 0.04
C ALA A 228 -13.59 -10.59 0.68
N THR A 229 -12.58 -9.94 1.26
CA THR A 229 -11.35 -10.61 1.72
C THR A 229 -11.18 -10.75 3.24
N GLY A 230 -12.12 -10.30 4.09
CA GLY A 230 -11.82 -10.45 5.53
C GLY A 230 -12.89 -10.30 6.62
N ARG A 231 -14.04 -9.64 6.42
CA ARG A 231 -14.97 -9.44 7.56
C ARG A 231 -16.47 -9.53 7.24
N ASP A 232 -16.89 -9.24 6.00
CA ASP A 232 -18.32 -9.16 5.67
C ASP A 232 -18.95 -10.46 5.17
N SER A 233 -18.26 -11.60 5.29
CA SER A 233 -18.92 -12.91 5.29
C SER A 233 -19.67 -13.15 6.61
N ALA A 234 -20.43 -12.15 7.08
CA ALA A 234 -21.20 -12.16 8.32
C ALA A 234 -22.43 -13.08 8.26
N GLY A 235 -22.76 -13.62 7.08
CA GLY A 235 -23.79 -14.65 6.90
C GLY A 235 -23.32 -16.09 7.15
N GLY A 236 -22.04 -16.33 7.49
CA GLY A 236 -21.48 -17.67 7.71
C GLY A 236 -21.33 -18.03 9.19
N GLY A 237 -21.84 -19.20 9.59
CA GLY A 237 -21.68 -19.77 10.93
C GLY A 237 -20.22 -19.92 11.39
N SER A 238 -20.01 -20.27 12.67
CA SER A 238 -18.69 -20.39 13.31
C SER A 238 -17.65 -21.20 12.52
N ALA A 239 -18.08 -22.26 11.83
CA ALA A 239 -17.23 -23.08 10.96
C ALA A 239 -16.69 -22.32 9.73
N ALA A 240 -17.50 -21.46 9.10
CA ALA A 240 -17.07 -20.63 7.97
C ALA A 240 -16.05 -19.56 8.40
N ARG A 241 -16.21 -19.01 9.62
CA ARG A 241 -15.23 -18.09 10.23
C ARG A 241 -13.90 -18.78 10.56
N LEU A 242 -13.95 -20.03 11.03
CA LEU A 242 -12.75 -20.82 11.30
C LEU A 242 -12.01 -21.18 10.00
N ALA A 243 -12.75 -21.64 8.98
CA ALA A 243 -12.19 -21.96 7.66
C ALA A 243 -11.55 -20.74 6.98
N THR A 244 -12.22 -19.58 7.03
CA THR A 244 -11.66 -18.32 6.52
C THR A 244 -10.44 -17.88 7.31
N ARG A 245 -10.39 -18.05 8.63
CA ARG A 245 -9.20 -17.75 9.44
C ARG A 245 -7.99 -18.65 9.09
N ILE A 246 -8.23 -19.93 8.81
CA ILE A 246 -7.19 -20.89 8.40
C ILE A 246 -6.69 -20.59 6.98
N LEU A 247 -7.58 -20.18 6.08
CA LEU A 247 -7.27 -19.89 4.67
C LEU A 247 -6.84 -18.44 4.40
N ALA A 248 -7.11 -17.50 5.30
CA ALA A 248 -6.75 -16.09 5.16
C ALA A 248 -5.26 -15.86 4.84
N PRO A 249 -4.30 -16.61 5.42
CA PRO A 249 -2.89 -16.53 5.04
C PRO A 249 -2.58 -17.04 3.62
N ARG A 250 -3.49 -17.79 3.00
CA ARG A 250 -3.35 -18.34 1.64
C ARG A 250 -4.12 -17.53 0.60
N LEU A 251 -5.17 -16.80 1.00
CA LEU A 251 -6.03 -16.00 0.11
C LEU A 251 -5.40 -14.67 -0.35
N GLY A 252 -4.23 -14.33 0.21
CA GLY A 252 -3.48 -13.11 -0.10
C GLY A 252 -2.77 -13.13 -1.44
N SER A 253 -2.00 -12.08 -1.74
CA SER A 253 -0.97 -12.10 -2.78
C SER A 253 0.41 -12.42 -2.18
N THR A 254 1.44 -12.57 -3.01
CA THR A 254 2.84 -12.59 -2.58
C THR A 254 3.28 -11.22 -2.08
N LEU A 255 2.87 -10.17 -2.78
CA LEU A 255 3.10 -8.77 -2.42
C LEU A 255 1.89 -7.90 -2.83
N LEU A 256 1.75 -6.74 -2.18
CA LEU A 256 0.81 -5.70 -2.59
C LEU A 256 1.61 -4.52 -3.14
N VAL A 257 1.17 -3.92 -4.25
CA VAL A 257 1.71 -2.71 -4.83
C VAL A 257 0.62 -1.64 -4.83
N SER A 258 0.94 -0.40 -4.50
CA SER A 258 0.05 0.74 -4.70
C SER A 258 0.84 1.97 -5.11
N HIS A 259 0.36 2.69 -6.12
CA HIS A 259 1.09 3.77 -6.77
C HIS A 259 0.20 5.03 -6.85
N LEU A 260 0.58 6.12 -6.16
CA LEU A 260 -0.18 7.37 -6.15
C LEU A 260 0.00 8.23 -7.41
N GLY A 261 0.82 7.80 -8.34
CA GLY A 261 1.09 8.51 -9.59
C GLY A 261 2.15 9.59 -9.41
N THR A 262 2.17 10.55 -10.32
CA THR A 262 2.87 11.81 -10.12
C THR A 262 1.96 12.74 -9.32
N VAL A 263 2.39 13.10 -8.12
CA VAL A 263 1.70 14.03 -7.23
C VAL A 263 2.32 15.41 -7.38
N THR A 264 1.46 16.41 -7.56
CA THR A 264 1.86 17.82 -7.58
C THR A 264 1.21 18.55 -6.42
N ALA A 265 2.02 19.23 -5.63
CA ALA A 265 1.62 20.11 -4.53
C ALA A 265 2.65 21.23 -4.42
N ALA A 266 2.20 22.47 -4.20
CA ALA A 266 3.09 23.61 -3.99
C ALA A 266 3.72 23.53 -2.60
N ASP A 267 4.96 24.01 -2.46
CA ASP A 267 5.70 24.07 -1.19
C ASP A 267 5.69 22.71 -0.47
N VAL A 268 6.01 21.64 -1.20
CA VAL A 268 6.25 20.31 -0.66
C VAL A 268 7.54 19.81 -1.29
N ALA A 269 8.48 19.34 -0.48
CA ALA A 269 9.77 18.83 -0.95
C ALA A 269 9.67 17.35 -1.37
N GLY A 270 8.75 16.59 -0.77
CA GLY A 270 8.56 15.19 -1.14
C GLY A 270 7.39 14.51 -0.44
N PHE A 271 7.01 13.37 -0.99
CA PHE A 271 6.01 12.48 -0.43
C PHE A 271 6.58 11.08 -0.24
N THR A 272 6.09 10.39 0.79
CA THR A 272 6.19 8.93 0.94
C THR A 272 4.81 8.37 1.20
N PHE A 273 4.44 7.29 0.50
CA PHE A 273 3.18 6.60 0.72
C PHE A 273 3.43 5.16 1.11
N HIS A 274 2.86 4.70 2.23
CA HIS A 274 2.92 3.32 2.70
C HIS A 274 1.52 2.69 2.68
N PRO A 275 1.21 1.87 1.66
CA PRO A 275 -0.06 1.19 1.58
C PRO A 275 -0.22 0.16 2.71
N VAL A 276 -1.47 -0.25 2.96
CA VAL A 276 -1.78 -1.21 4.03
C VAL A 276 -1.13 -2.57 3.75
N THR A 277 -0.55 -3.17 4.78
CA THR A 277 -0.17 -4.59 4.80
C THR A 277 -1.40 -5.46 5.12
N GLY A 278 -2.31 -5.58 4.15
CA GLY A 278 -3.54 -6.36 4.24
C GLY A 278 -3.47 -7.68 3.45
N GLY A 279 -4.14 -8.73 3.94
CA GLY A 279 -4.39 -9.98 3.21
C GLY A 279 -3.16 -10.81 2.84
N GLY A 280 -2.69 -11.70 3.73
CA GLY A 280 -1.74 -12.80 3.46
C GLY A 280 -0.32 -12.46 2.96
N THR A 281 -0.10 -11.30 2.35
CA THR A 281 1.12 -10.82 1.69
C THR A 281 2.28 -10.59 2.64
N GLY A 282 2.01 -10.05 3.82
CA GLY A 282 3.04 -9.67 4.79
C GLY A 282 3.85 -8.44 4.42
N ILE A 283 3.90 -8.05 3.13
CA ILE A 283 4.64 -6.90 2.59
C ILE A 283 3.78 -6.12 1.59
N SER A 284 3.80 -4.79 1.69
CA SER A 284 3.22 -3.86 0.74
C SER A 284 4.29 -2.86 0.25
N ILE A 285 4.23 -2.53 -1.04
CA ILE A 285 5.14 -1.61 -1.73
C ILE A 285 4.32 -0.39 -2.17
N GLY A 286 4.74 0.78 -1.71
CA GLY A 286 4.18 2.06 -2.12
C GLY A 286 5.07 2.77 -3.12
N ALA A 287 4.50 3.61 -3.95
CA ALA A 287 5.23 4.50 -4.84
C ALA A 287 4.50 5.82 -5.04
N VAL A 288 5.26 6.91 -5.05
CA VAL A 288 4.78 8.25 -5.36
C VAL A 288 5.89 9.02 -6.07
N THR A 289 5.57 9.63 -7.22
CA THR A 289 6.49 10.51 -7.93
C THR A 289 6.17 11.95 -7.59
N HIS A 290 7.16 12.75 -7.22
CA HIS A 290 7.02 14.19 -7.00
C HIS A 290 8.28 14.91 -7.49
N ALA A 291 8.12 16.07 -8.13
CA ALA A 291 9.24 16.88 -8.64
C ALA A 291 10.32 16.08 -9.41
N GLY A 292 9.90 15.09 -10.22
CA GLY A 292 10.80 14.27 -11.03
C GLY A 292 11.53 13.15 -10.27
N THR A 293 11.25 12.94 -8.99
CA THR A 293 11.80 11.86 -8.15
C THR A 293 10.68 10.93 -7.70
N THR A 294 10.89 9.63 -7.77
CA THR A 294 9.97 8.64 -7.21
C THR A 294 10.47 8.16 -5.85
N THR A 295 9.65 8.32 -4.82
CA THR A 295 9.86 7.63 -3.54
C THR A 295 9.16 6.28 -3.61
N LEU A 296 9.94 5.21 -3.53
CA LEU A 296 9.47 3.85 -3.34
C LEU A 296 9.52 3.55 -1.85
N SER A 297 8.52 2.84 -1.34
CA SER A 297 8.44 2.48 0.06
C SER A 297 8.09 1.01 0.21
N ALA A 298 8.55 0.39 1.29
CA ALA A 298 8.06 -0.91 1.69
C ALA A 298 7.55 -0.86 3.14
N ARG A 299 6.46 -1.57 3.39
CA ARG A 299 5.90 -1.77 4.73
C ARG A 299 5.69 -3.26 4.93
N GLY A 300 6.05 -3.76 6.11
CA GLY A 300 5.87 -5.16 6.48
C GLY A 300 5.53 -5.32 7.95
N ARG A 301 4.92 -6.44 8.33
CA ARG A 301 4.77 -6.77 9.75
C ARG A 301 6.16 -7.04 10.34
N ALA A 302 6.62 -6.27 11.32
CA ALA A 302 7.98 -6.36 11.84
C ALA A 302 8.31 -7.78 12.33
N ARG A 303 7.35 -8.44 12.98
CA ARG A 303 7.42 -9.87 13.37
C ARG A 303 7.70 -10.89 12.26
N ARG A 304 7.61 -10.48 10.99
CA ARG A 304 7.90 -11.32 9.82
C ARG A 304 8.97 -10.72 8.93
N HIS A 305 9.00 -9.40 8.79
CA HIS A 305 9.90 -8.70 7.89
C HIS A 305 10.37 -7.43 8.61
N GLY A 306 11.56 -7.52 9.22
CA GLY A 306 12.21 -6.36 9.84
C GLY A 306 12.75 -5.38 8.79
N GLU A 307 13.21 -4.22 9.24
CA GLU A 307 13.67 -3.13 8.37
C GLU A 307 14.80 -3.57 7.43
N GLU A 308 15.82 -4.29 7.91
CA GLU A 308 16.93 -4.77 7.07
C GLU A 308 16.44 -5.60 5.86
N ALA A 309 15.49 -6.50 6.09
CA ALA A 309 14.96 -7.36 5.03
C ALA A 309 14.05 -6.60 4.06
N LEU A 310 13.29 -5.62 4.55
CA LEU A 310 12.53 -4.73 3.68
C LEU A 310 13.46 -3.86 2.84
N SER A 311 14.56 -3.34 3.43
CA SER A 311 15.59 -2.57 2.72
C SER A 311 16.27 -3.40 1.64
N GLU A 312 16.64 -4.66 1.94
CA GLU A 312 17.20 -5.57 0.95
C GLU A 312 16.22 -5.83 -0.21
N LEU A 313 14.95 -6.09 0.10
CA LEU A 313 13.91 -6.30 -0.90
C LEU A 313 13.71 -5.05 -1.76
N LEU A 314 13.69 -3.86 -1.15
CA LEU A 314 13.48 -2.60 -1.85
C LEU A 314 14.68 -2.25 -2.73
N ARG A 315 15.91 -2.53 -2.28
CA ARG A 315 17.12 -2.42 -3.12
C ARG A 315 17.03 -3.34 -4.35
N LEU A 316 16.69 -4.61 -4.15
CA LEU A 316 16.48 -5.57 -5.24
C LEU A 316 15.41 -5.12 -6.24
N LEU A 317 14.37 -4.44 -5.75
CA LEU A 317 13.33 -3.85 -6.59
C LEU A 317 13.92 -2.72 -7.44
N VAL A 318 14.69 -1.81 -6.84
CA VAL A 318 15.34 -0.72 -7.58
C VAL A 318 16.30 -1.25 -8.64
N GLU A 319 17.12 -2.25 -8.31
CA GLU A 319 18.01 -2.95 -9.25
C GLU A 319 17.25 -3.60 -10.42
N SER A 320 15.97 -3.95 -10.21
CA SER A 320 15.11 -4.58 -11.21
C SER A 320 14.25 -3.60 -12.00
N LEU A 321 14.32 -2.29 -11.72
CA LEU A 321 13.59 -1.27 -12.49
C LEU A 321 14.24 -1.06 -13.87
N PRO A 322 13.44 -0.76 -14.90
CA PRO A 322 13.98 -0.43 -16.21
C PRO A 322 14.79 0.87 -16.15
N GLY A 323 15.99 0.87 -16.75
CA GLY A 323 16.86 2.04 -16.80
C GLY A 323 17.72 2.27 -15.54
N SER A 324 17.65 1.38 -14.55
CA SER A 324 18.59 1.34 -13.42
C SER A 324 19.98 0.92 -13.89
N THR A 325 20.71 1.84 -14.50
CA THR A 325 22.14 1.67 -14.73
C THR A 325 22.82 1.87 -13.37
N GLU A 326 23.61 0.88 -12.94
CA GLU A 326 24.33 0.77 -11.66
C GLU A 326 24.27 2.02 -10.77
N LEU A 327 23.45 1.97 -9.70
CA LEU A 327 23.63 2.85 -8.56
C LEU A 327 25.00 2.55 -7.97
N THR A 328 26.01 3.29 -8.43
CA THR A 328 27.34 3.28 -7.82
C THR A 328 27.16 3.80 -6.40
N GLU A 329 27.47 2.98 -5.40
CA GLU A 329 27.52 3.45 -4.02
C GLU A 329 28.49 4.66 -3.93
N PRO A 330 28.16 5.69 -3.13
CA PRO A 330 29.02 6.86 -2.95
C PRO A 330 30.36 6.51 -2.31
#